data_AF-A0A523ZH17-F1
#
_entry.id   AF-A0A523ZH17-F1
#
_cell.length_a   1.000
_cell.length_b   1.000
_cell.length_c   1.000
_cell.angle_alpha   90.00
_cell.angle_beta   90.00
_cell.angle_gamma   90.00
#
_symmetry.space_group_name_H-M   'P 1'
#
loop_
_entity.id
_entity.type
_entity.pdbx_description
1 polymer ?
#
loop_
_entity_poly.entity_id
_entity_poly.type
_entity_poly.pdbx_seq_one_letter_code
_entity_poly.pdbx_strand_id
1 'polypeptide(L)'
;MILDIKPLEKNSLICIEVRRHRGCPIKLEDGCEVKPGDPVIKLHFNDAWIAERLQSSSGSGLRGFPLGLFYYFKDGLQLLATEVADGKYGSIVAVYGWTAFHAHARRLGFQVIDLPNTLRIKLARLHIAALMQS
;
A
#
# COMPACT_ATOMS: atom_id res chain seq x y z
N MET A 1 -10.90 18.42 1.06
CA MET A 1 -9.43 18.55 1.10
C MET A 1 -8.85 17.19 0.72
N ILE A 2 -8.47 17.04 -0.55
CA ILE A 2 -7.78 15.85 -1.07
C ILE A 2 -6.31 16.12 -0.77
N LEU A 3 -5.72 15.33 0.12
CA LEU A 3 -4.31 15.47 0.45
C LEU A 3 -3.51 14.75 -0.63
N ASP A 4 -2.54 15.49 -1.17
CA ASP A 4 -1.69 15.11 -2.29
C ASP A 4 -0.96 13.79 -2.02
N ILE A 5 -0.91 12.89 -3.02
CA ILE A 5 -0.16 11.64 -2.91
C ILE A 5 1.31 12.01 -3.00
N LYS A 6 2.06 11.80 -1.91
CA LYS A 6 3.47 12.18 -1.85
C LYS A 6 4.36 10.94 -1.76
N PRO A 7 5.47 10.89 -2.51
CA PRO A 7 6.45 9.85 -2.29
C PRO A 7 7.04 10.00 -0.88
N LEU A 8 7.24 8.89 -0.18
CA LEU A 8 7.79 8.90 1.19
C LEU A 8 9.17 9.58 1.22
N GLU A 9 9.98 9.30 0.20
CA GLU A 9 11.21 9.99 -0.16
C GLU A 9 11.34 10.10 -1.67
N LYS A 10 12.24 10.96 -2.16
CA LYS A 10 12.49 11.18 -3.60
C LYS A 10 12.66 9.89 -4.41
N ASN A 11 13.16 8.81 -3.80
CA ASN A 11 13.45 7.54 -4.48
C ASN A 11 12.76 6.33 -3.84
N SER A 12 11.60 6.53 -3.21
CA SER A 12 10.84 5.47 -2.54
C SER A 12 9.84 4.77 -3.47
N LEU A 13 9.76 3.44 -3.33
CA LEU A 13 8.72 2.60 -3.93
C LEU A 13 7.31 2.93 -3.38
N ILE A 14 7.25 3.48 -2.18
CA ILE A 14 6.01 3.78 -1.46
C ILE A 14 5.67 5.26 -1.58
N CYS A 15 4.44 5.53 -2.00
CA CYS A 15 3.78 6.82 -1.85
C CYS A 15 2.77 6.74 -0.71
N ILE A 16 2.60 7.86 -0.01
CA ILE A 16 1.67 8.00 1.11
C ILE A 16 0.65 9.09 0.82
N GLU A 17 -0.59 8.83 1.23
CA GLU A 17 -1.68 9.78 1.22
C GLU A 17 -2.26 9.85 2.64
N VAL A 18 -2.00 10.93 3.37
CA VAL A 18 -2.62 11.17 4.68
C VAL A 18 -4.05 11.62 4.43
N ARG A 19 -5.04 10.98 5.04
CA ARG A 19 -6.45 11.34 4.84
C ARG A 19 -7.28 11.02 6.07
N ARG A 20 -8.51 11.52 6.11
CA ARG A 20 -9.47 11.13 7.16
C ARG A 20 -10.29 9.94 6.70
N HIS A 21 -10.45 8.94 7.57
CA HIS A 21 -11.34 7.82 7.34
C HIS A 21 -12.77 8.33 7.19
N ARG A 22 -13.49 7.85 6.17
CA ARG A 22 -14.89 8.23 5.91
C ARG A 22 -15.83 7.04 5.81
N GLY A 23 -15.29 5.82 5.95
CA GLY A 23 -16.07 4.60 5.87
C GLY A 23 -16.67 4.21 7.22
N CYS A 24 -17.31 3.04 7.26
CA CYS A 24 -17.75 2.43 8.51
C CYS A 24 -16.56 2.20 9.46
N PRO A 25 -16.80 2.19 10.79
CA PRO A 25 -15.76 1.82 11.75
C PRO A 25 -15.13 0.47 11.42
N ILE A 26 -13.81 0.39 11.52
CA ILE A 26 -13.05 -0.84 11.26
C ILE A 26 -12.36 -1.23 12.55
N LYS A 27 -12.65 -2.44 13.05
CA LYS A 27 -11.92 -3.03 14.17
C LYS A 27 -10.69 -3.76 13.66
N LEU A 28 -9.55 -3.40 14.21
CA LEU A 28 -8.27 -4.02 13.93
C LEU A 28 -8.02 -5.19 14.90
N GLU A 29 -7.15 -6.12 14.50
CA GLU A 29 -6.81 -7.32 15.28
C GLU A 29 -6.14 -7.00 16.62
N ASP A 30 -5.48 -5.85 16.73
CA ASP A 30 -4.86 -5.34 17.97
C ASP A 30 -5.88 -4.75 18.96
N GLY A 31 -7.17 -4.74 18.60
CA GLY A 31 -8.25 -4.15 19.40
C GLY A 31 -8.47 -2.66 19.14
N CYS A 32 -7.66 -2.02 18.29
CA CYS A 32 -7.88 -0.65 17.87
C CYS A 32 -9.13 -0.54 16.98
N GLU A 33 -9.80 0.61 17.03
CA GLU A 33 -10.96 0.90 16.19
C GLU A 33 -10.70 2.18 15.39
N VAL A 34 -10.74 2.08 14.07
CA VAL A 34 -10.66 3.22 13.17
C VAL A 34 -12.05 3.77 12.96
N LYS A 35 -12.33 4.98 13.46
CA LYS A 35 -13.65 5.63 13.39
C LYS A 35 -13.72 6.63 12.24
N PRO A 36 -14.93 6.96 11.77
CA PRO A 36 -15.11 8.03 10.80
C PRO A 36 -14.53 9.35 11.33
N GLY A 37 -13.66 9.99 10.55
CA GLY A 37 -12.96 11.21 10.92
C GLY A 37 -11.50 11.00 11.34
N ASP A 38 -11.13 9.77 11.72
CA ASP A 38 -9.78 9.48 12.20
C ASP A 38 -8.73 9.66 11.09
N PRO A 39 -7.56 10.22 11.40
CA PRO A 39 -6.48 10.35 10.45
C PRO A 39 -5.85 8.98 10.18
N VAL A 40 -5.78 8.63 8.90
CA VAL A 40 -5.23 7.38 8.39
C VAL A 40 -4.24 7.65 7.27
N ILE A 41 -3.24 6.79 7.13
CA ILE A 41 -2.32 6.82 5.98
C ILE A 41 -2.76 5.74 5.00
N LYS A 42 -2.96 6.15 3.75
CA LYS A 42 -3.15 5.21 2.65
C LYS A 42 -1.83 5.03 1.90
N LEU A 43 -1.43 3.77 1.75
CA LEU A 43 -0.25 3.37 1.00
C LEU A 43 -0.60 3.21 -0.48
N HIS A 44 0.33 3.70 -1.31
CA HIS A 44 0.31 3.61 -2.75
C HIS A 44 1.66 3.11 -3.24
N PHE A 45 1.67 2.36 -4.34
CA PHE A 45 2.90 2.05 -5.05
C PHE A 45 3.24 3.18 -6.02
N ASN A 46 4.52 3.50 -6.13
CA ASN A 46 5.02 4.47 -7.09
C ASN A 46 5.22 3.78 -8.44
N ASP A 47 4.20 3.82 -9.30
CA ASP A 47 4.23 3.18 -10.61
C ASP A 47 5.38 3.70 -11.49
N ALA A 48 5.75 4.98 -11.36
CA ALA A 48 6.87 5.56 -12.10
C ALA A 48 8.22 4.95 -11.66
N TRP A 49 8.42 4.79 -10.35
CA TRP A 49 9.62 4.13 -9.81
C TRP A 49 9.71 2.67 -10.23
N ILE A 50 8.57 1.96 -10.21
CA ILE A 50 8.50 0.56 -10.65
C ILE A 50 8.84 0.45 -12.14
N ALA A 51 8.25 1.29 -12.98
CA ALA A 51 8.47 1.30 -14.42
C ALA A 51 9.94 1.61 -14.77
N GLU A 52 10.55 2.60 -14.11
CA GLU A 52 11.96 2.96 -14.29
C GLU A 52 12.90 1.79 -13.93
N ARG A 53 12.66 1.14 -12.78
CA ARG A 53 13.48 0.00 -12.32
C ARG A 53 13.30 -1.24 -13.20
N LEU A 54 12.10 -1.45 -13.74
CA LEU A 54 11.82 -2.53 -14.67
C LEU A 54 12.55 -2.32 -16.01
N GLN A 55 12.52 -1.10 -16.54
CA GLN A 55 13.24 -0.73 -17.77
C GLN A 55 14.77 -0.81 -17.61
N SER A 56 15.29 -0.40 -16.45
CA SER A 56 16.72 -0.46 -16.13
C SER A 56 17.25 -1.90 -15.95
N SER A 57 16.37 -2.87 -15.72
CA SER A 57 16.73 -4.29 -15.49
C SER A 57 16.79 -5.13 -16.78
N SER A 58 16.65 -4.51 -17.96
CA SER A 58 16.56 -5.18 -19.26
C SER A 58 17.81 -5.99 -19.69
N GLY A 59 18.91 -5.93 -18.93
CA GLY A 59 20.15 -6.68 -19.20
C GLY A 59 20.29 -8.02 -18.44
N SER A 60 19.56 -8.24 -17.35
CA SER A 60 19.60 -9.51 -16.60
C SER A 60 18.19 -9.92 -16.20
N GLY A 61 17.72 -11.02 -16.79
CA GLY A 61 16.35 -11.55 -16.74
C GLY A 61 15.45 -11.15 -15.57
N LEU A 62 14.18 -10.92 -15.91
CA LEU A 62 12.97 -10.72 -15.08
C LEU A 62 12.81 -11.61 -13.82
N ARG A 63 13.71 -12.56 -13.56
CA ARG A 63 13.62 -13.56 -12.50
C ARG A 63 13.93 -13.04 -11.08
N GLY A 64 14.64 -11.93 -10.93
CA GLY A 64 15.05 -11.39 -9.61
C GLY A 64 14.22 -10.23 -9.06
N PHE A 65 13.42 -9.59 -9.90
CA PHE A 65 12.68 -8.37 -9.58
C PHE A 65 11.64 -8.49 -8.43
N PRO A 66 10.82 -9.57 -8.32
CA PRO A 66 9.77 -9.61 -7.31
C PRO A 66 10.31 -9.73 -5.87
N LEU A 67 11.46 -10.38 -5.67
CA LEU A 67 12.11 -10.47 -4.36
C LEU A 67 12.75 -9.15 -3.95
N GLY A 68 13.42 -8.45 -4.89
CA GLY A 68 13.99 -7.13 -4.63
C GLY A 68 12.93 -6.12 -4.21
N LEU A 69 11.77 -6.13 -4.87
CA LEU A 69 10.64 -5.25 -4.56
C LEU A 69 10.17 -5.38 -3.10
N PHE A 70 10.19 -6.59 -2.54
CA PHE A 70 9.83 -6.82 -1.14
C PHE A 70 10.79 -6.12 -0.18
N TYR A 71 12.10 -6.13 -0.45
CA TYR A 71 13.08 -5.43 0.39
C TYR A 71 12.87 -3.92 0.33
N TYR A 72 12.72 -3.34 -0.87
CA TYR A 72 12.42 -1.90 -1.01
C TYR A 72 11.11 -1.50 -0.31
N PHE A 73 10.10 -2.38 -0.35
CA PHE A 73 8.84 -2.15 0.34
C PHE A 73 9.01 -2.22 1.86
N LYS A 74 9.75 -3.21 2.37
CA LYS A 74 10.07 -3.32 3.79
C LYS A 74 10.83 -2.10 4.31
N ASP A 75 11.86 -1.66 3.58
CA ASP A 75 12.67 -0.50 3.96
C ASP A 75 11.81 0.78 3.97
N GLY A 76 10.95 0.96 2.97
CA GLY A 76 9.99 2.06 2.95
C GLY A 76 9.00 2.03 4.12
N LEU A 77 8.53 0.84 4.53
CA LEU A 77 7.67 0.70 5.70
C LEU A 77 8.40 1.00 7.01
N GLN A 78 9.68 0.62 7.14
CA GLN A 78 10.48 0.94 8.32
C GLN A 78 10.73 2.45 8.44
N LEU A 79 10.99 3.11 7.31
CA LEU A 79 11.09 4.56 7.27
C LEU A 79 9.77 5.21 7.66
N LEU A 80 8.65 4.73 7.10
CA LEU A 80 7.32 5.24 7.46
C LEU A 80 7.02 5.07 8.95
N ALA A 81 7.36 3.92 9.53
CA ALA A 81 7.18 3.68 10.96
C ALA A 81 7.97 4.68 11.81
N THR A 82 9.20 5.00 11.41
CA THR A 82 10.05 5.99 12.08
C THR A 82 9.42 7.39 11.99
N GLU A 83 9.01 7.81 10.80
CA GLU A 83 8.40 9.13 10.56
C GLU A 83 7.05 9.31 11.28
N VAL A 84 6.28 8.22 11.45
CA VAL A 84 5.06 8.21 12.26
C VAL A 84 5.40 8.33 13.74
N ALA A 85 6.41 7.59 14.23
CA ALA A 85 6.86 7.67 15.62
C ALA A 85 7.41 9.05 15.98
N ASP A 86 8.08 9.72 15.04
CA ASP A 86 8.58 11.09 15.16
C ASP A 86 7.46 12.15 15.06
N GLY A 87 6.22 11.74 14.80
CA GLY A 87 5.04 12.61 14.79
C GLY A 87 4.90 13.47 13.54
N LYS A 88 5.65 13.20 12.46
CA LYS A 88 5.62 13.98 11.20
C LYS A 88 4.23 14.07 10.58
N TYR A 89 3.41 13.04 10.76
CA TYR A 89 2.05 12.97 10.22
C TYR A 89 0.96 13.22 11.27
N GLY A 90 1.35 13.62 12.49
CA GLY A 90 0.45 13.74 13.63
C GLY A 90 0.01 12.39 14.19
N SER A 91 -1.07 12.39 14.97
CA SER A 91 -1.60 11.19 15.65
C SER A 91 -2.39 10.31 14.68
N ILE A 92 -1.70 9.62 13.78
CA ILE A 92 -2.29 8.65 12.84
C ILE A 92 -2.82 7.43 13.60
N VAL A 93 -4.05 7.01 13.29
CA VAL A 93 -4.71 5.87 13.93
C VAL A 93 -4.41 4.56 13.20
N ALA A 94 -4.28 4.59 11.87
CA ALA A 94 -4.01 3.39 11.09
C ALA A 94 -3.31 3.67 9.76
N VAL A 95 -2.58 2.68 9.27
CA VAL A 95 -1.99 2.64 7.92
C VAL A 95 -2.64 1.49 7.14
N TYR A 96 -3.11 1.75 5.92
CA TYR A 96 -3.74 0.74 5.09
C TYR A 96 -3.43 0.94 3.61
N GLY A 97 -3.64 -0.08 2.77
CA GLY A 97 -3.44 0.02 1.33
C GLY A 97 -3.98 -1.19 0.58
N TRP A 98 -4.08 -1.06 -0.73
CA TRP A 98 -4.36 -2.21 -1.61
C TRP A 98 -3.06 -2.74 -2.17
N THR A 99 -2.86 -4.06 -2.11
CA THR A 99 -1.65 -4.70 -2.60
C THR A 99 -1.98 -6.05 -3.22
N ALA A 100 -1.36 -6.38 -4.35
CA ALA A 100 -1.39 -7.72 -4.92
C ALA A 100 -0.51 -8.70 -4.12
N PHE A 101 0.40 -8.19 -3.28
CA PHE A 101 1.34 -8.98 -2.48
C PHE A 101 0.74 -9.42 -1.12
N HIS A 102 -0.49 -9.91 -1.13
CA HIS A 102 -1.24 -10.28 0.09
C HIS A 102 -0.45 -11.25 1.00
N ALA A 103 0.25 -12.23 0.43
CA ALA A 103 1.05 -13.20 1.19
C ALA A 103 2.24 -12.56 1.94
N HIS A 104 2.80 -11.47 1.40
CA HIS A 104 3.95 -10.78 1.99
C HIS A 104 3.51 -9.71 2.99
N ALA A 105 2.34 -9.09 2.77
CA ALA A 105 1.77 -8.09 3.68
C ALA A 105 1.55 -8.67 5.11
N ARG A 106 1.04 -9.90 5.22
CA ARG A 106 0.86 -10.56 6.53
C ARG A 106 2.21 -10.77 7.25
N ARG A 107 3.29 -11.07 6.53
CA ARG A 107 4.65 -11.23 7.11
C ARG A 107 5.25 -9.91 7.59
N LEU A 108 4.74 -8.78 7.09
CA LEU A 108 5.15 -7.43 7.48
C LEU A 108 4.32 -6.88 8.64
N GLY A 109 3.45 -7.70 9.25
CA GLY A 109 2.62 -7.31 10.39
C GLY A 109 1.31 -6.62 10.02
N PHE A 110 0.93 -6.58 8.73
CA PHE A 110 -0.37 -6.07 8.34
C PHE A 110 -1.47 -7.10 8.58
N GLN A 111 -2.58 -6.63 9.14
CA GLN A 111 -3.84 -7.33 9.06
C GLN A 111 -4.32 -7.34 7.60
N VAL A 112 -4.56 -8.52 7.06
CA VAL A 112 -5.06 -8.69 5.68
C VAL A 112 -6.55 -8.97 5.75
N ILE A 113 -7.34 -8.01 5.28
CA ILE A 113 -8.80 -8.12 5.19
C ILE A 113 -9.15 -8.48 3.75
N ASP A 114 -9.81 -9.62 3.56
CA ASP A 114 -10.30 -9.99 2.24
C ASP A 114 -11.38 -9.02 1.78
N LEU A 115 -11.32 -8.66 0.49
CA LEU A 115 -12.34 -7.83 -0.12
C LEU A 115 -13.70 -8.56 -0.02
N PRO A 116 -14.76 -7.89 0.47
CA PRO A 116 -16.06 -8.53 0.62
C PRO A 116 -16.53 -9.07 -0.73
N ASN A 117 -17.03 -10.31 -0.75
CA ASN A 117 -17.37 -11.05 -1.97
C ASN A 117 -18.67 -10.52 -2.63
N THR A 118 -18.66 -9.26 -3.03
CA THR A 118 -19.79 -8.58 -3.69
C THR A 118 -19.73 -8.77 -5.20
N LEU A 119 -20.88 -8.73 -5.87
CA LEU A 119 -20.99 -8.85 -7.33
C LEU A 119 -20.12 -7.80 -8.07
N ARG A 120 -20.00 -6.59 -7.49
CA ARG A 120 -19.13 -5.53 -8.00
C ARG A 120 -17.65 -5.95 -8.04
N ILE A 121 -17.18 -6.63 -7.00
CA ILE A 121 -15.78 -7.09 -6.92
C ILE A 121 -15.53 -8.25 -7.88
N LYS A 122 -16.52 -9.12 -8.10
CA LYS A 122 -16.42 -10.18 -9.13
C LYS A 122 -16.31 -9.58 -10.53
N LEU A 123 -17.09 -8.56 -10.85
CA LEU A 123 -17.02 -7.87 -12.14
C LEU A 123 -15.69 -7.14 -12.33
N ALA A 124 -15.19 -6.47 -11.27
CA ALA A 124 -13.87 -5.83 -11.29
C ALA A 124 -12.74 -6.86 -11.51
N ARG A 125 -12.80 -8.04 -10.86
CA ARG A 125 -11.85 -9.13 -11.09
C ARG A 125 -11.89 -9.64 -12.52
N LEU A 126 -13.08 -9.80 -13.10
CA LEU A 126 -13.23 -10.22 -14.50
C LEU A 126 -12.61 -9.19 -15.45
N HIS A 127 -12.84 -7.89 -15.20
CA HIS A 127 -12.28 -6.81 -16.01
C HIS A 127 -10.75 -6.77 -15.95
N ILE A 128 -10.17 -6.90 -14.75
CA ILE A 128 -8.71 -6.99 -14.57
C ILE A 128 -8.16 -8.25 -15.28
N ALA A 129 -8.83 -9.39 -15.15
CA ALA A 129 -8.42 -10.63 -15.82
C ALA A 129 -8.50 -10.53 -17.36
N ALA A 130 -9.42 -9.73 -17.90
CA ALA A 130 -9.50 -9.45 -19.33
C ALA A 130 -8.34 -8.56 -19.79
N LEU A 131 -7.97 -7.52 -19.03
CA LEU A 131 -6.83 -6.64 -19.33
C LEU A 131 -5.48 -7.38 -19.28
N MET A 132 -5.37 -8.43 -18.47
CA MET A 132 -4.15 -9.26 -18.41
C MET A 132 -3.99 -10.22 -19.60
N GLN A 133 -5.03 -10.36 -20.45
CA GLN A 133 -5.04 -11.28 -21.60
C GLN A 133 -4.99 -10.55 -22.96
N SER A 134 -4.93 -9.20 -22.98
CA SER A 134 -4.83 -8.40 -24.21
C SER A 134 -3.42 -7.89 -24.48
#